data_AF-A0A1J3JUE6-F1
#
_entry.id   AF-A0A1J3JUE6-F1
#
_cell.length_a   1.000
_cell.length_b   1.000
_cell.length_c   1.000
_cell.angle_alpha   90.00
_cell.angle_beta   90.00
_cell.angle_gamma   90.00
#
_symmetry.space_group_name_H-M   'P 1'
#
loop_
_entity.id
_entity.type
_entity.pdbx_description
1 polymer ?
#
loop_
_entity_poly.entity_id
_entity_poly.type
_entity_poly.pdbx_seq_one_letter_code
_entity_poly.pdbx_strand_id
1 'polypeptide(L)'
;RLNFPKVNGEEALKDVKDIVKTSSANQPGTLVYEPLQAKGGINLAAPGFLKGVVNHFKELKAVTICDESSTGLGRIGKESWGFKWQNHIPDIITIGSALGNGSSLAAVVTRKEIASVVKHTWFNTFAAGHM
;
A
#
# COMPACT_ATOMS: atom_id res chain seq x y z
N ARG A 1 -15.85 17.58 -14.76
CA ARG A 1 -15.35 17.35 -13.39
C ARG A 1 -15.79 15.95 -13.02
N LEU A 2 -14.87 15.02 -12.74
CA LEU A 2 -15.24 13.62 -12.43
C LEU A 2 -16.07 13.60 -11.14
N ASN A 3 -17.27 13.02 -11.20
CA ASN A 3 -18.17 12.85 -10.06
C ASN A 3 -17.83 11.52 -9.38
N PHE A 4 -17.00 11.57 -8.35
CA PHE A 4 -16.72 10.39 -7.52
C PHE A 4 -17.83 10.22 -6.47
N PRO A 5 -18.22 8.98 -6.13
CA PRO A 5 -19.15 8.73 -5.04
C PRO A 5 -18.66 9.40 -3.75
N LYS A 6 -19.55 10.12 -3.07
CA LYS A 6 -19.27 10.80 -1.80
C LYS A 6 -19.29 9.79 -0.65
N VAL A 7 -18.31 8.90 -0.62
CA VAL A 7 -18.11 8.02 0.54
C VAL A 7 -17.53 8.85 1.68
N ASN A 8 -18.11 8.75 2.88
CA ASN A 8 -17.56 9.38 4.07
C ASN A 8 -16.31 8.60 4.52
N GLY A 9 -15.15 9.25 4.55
CA GLY A 9 -13.89 8.61 4.91
C GLY A 9 -13.82 8.11 6.35
N GLU A 10 -14.54 8.76 7.27
CA GLU A 10 -14.59 8.34 8.68
C GLU A 10 -15.43 7.06 8.87
N GLU A 11 -16.55 6.98 8.15
CA GLU A 11 -17.43 5.81 8.15
C GLU A 11 -16.72 4.60 7.54
N ALA A 12 -16.11 4.76 6.37
CA ALA A 12 -15.31 3.71 5.76
C ALA A 12 -14.15 3.26 6.67
N LEU A 13 -13.50 4.18 7.39
CA LEU A 13 -12.45 3.84 8.36
C LEU A 13 -13.00 3.04 9.53
N LYS A 14 -14.20 3.37 10.02
CA LYS A 14 -14.88 2.61 11.06
C LYS A 14 -15.13 1.18 10.61
N ASP A 15 -15.59 0.98 9.38
CA ASP A 15 -15.83 -0.35 8.81
C ASP A 15 -14.54 -1.19 8.77
N VAL A 16 -13.43 -0.59 8.34
CA VAL A 16 -12.11 -1.25 8.38
C VAL A 16 -11.73 -1.66 9.81
N LYS A 17 -11.93 -0.77 10.79
CA LYS A 17 -11.64 -1.09 12.21
C LYS A 17 -12.54 -2.22 12.73
N ASP A 18 -13.79 -2.27 12.32
CA ASP A 18 -14.72 -3.31 12.74
C ASP A 18 -14.40 -4.67 12.07
N ILE A 19 -13.93 -4.67 10.82
CA ILE A 19 -13.38 -5.87 10.15
C ILE A 19 -12.15 -6.40 10.91
N VAL A 20 -11.23 -5.53 11.32
CA VAL A 20 -10.05 -5.94 12.09
C VAL A 20 -10.44 -6.60 13.41
N LYS A 21 -11.40 -6.01 14.14
CA LYS A 21 -11.91 -6.55 15.42
C LYS A 21 -12.68 -7.87 15.29
N THR A 22 -13.21 -8.17 14.11
CA THR A 22 -13.97 -9.40 13.85
C THR A 22 -13.12 -10.47 13.17
N SER A 23 -11.88 -10.13 12.79
CA SER A 23 -10.93 -11.09 12.24
C SER A 23 -10.49 -12.10 13.31
N SER A 24 -10.23 -13.34 12.90
CA SER A 24 -9.84 -14.42 13.80
C SER A 24 -8.57 -14.13 14.62
N ALA A 25 -7.69 -13.25 14.14
CA ALA A 25 -6.46 -12.87 14.81
C ALA A 25 -6.60 -11.63 15.72
N ASN A 26 -7.61 -10.77 15.51
CA ASN A 26 -7.73 -9.41 16.07
C ASN A 26 -6.51 -8.48 15.88
N GLN A 27 -5.43 -8.98 15.30
CA GLN A 27 -4.16 -8.31 15.08
C GLN A 27 -3.54 -8.79 13.76
N PRO A 28 -3.97 -8.22 12.61
CA PRO A 28 -3.38 -8.53 11.32
C PRO A 28 -1.87 -8.22 11.31
N GLY A 29 -1.08 -9.08 10.68
CA GLY A 29 0.37 -8.86 10.57
C GLY A 29 0.77 -7.85 9.51
N THR A 30 -0.08 -7.63 8.50
CA THR A 30 0.26 -6.82 7.31
C THR A 30 -0.97 -6.12 6.73
N LEU A 31 -0.78 -4.90 6.23
CA LEU A 31 -1.71 -4.18 5.36
C LEU A 31 -1.07 -4.05 3.96
N VAL A 32 -1.81 -4.41 2.91
CA VAL A 32 -1.42 -4.16 1.51
C VAL A 32 -2.49 -3.32 0.84
N TYR A 33 -2.10 -2.24 0.16
CA TYR A 33 -3.03 -1.30 -0.45
C TYR A 33 -2.39 -0.54 -1.62
N GLU A 34 -3.21 -0.07 -2.55
CA GLU A 34 -2.82 0.94 -3.53
C GLU A 34 -3.18 2.34 -3.00
N PRO A 35 -2.36 3.39 -3.21
CA PRO A 35 -2.68 4.75 -2.79
C PRO A 35 -3.78 5.40 -3.64
N LEU A 36 -3.98 4.87 -4.84
CA LEU A 36 -5.09 5.10 -5.77
C LEU A 36 -5.27 3.78 -6.51
N GLN A 37 -6.46 3.18 -6.44
CA GLN A 37 -6.71 1.92 -7.15
C GLN A 37 -6.87 2.20 -8.65
N ALA A 38 -5.77 2.06 -9.40
CA ALA A 38 -5.73 2.48 -10.80
C ALA A 38 -6.49 1.51 -11.69
N LYS A 39 -6.17 0.22 -11.61
CA LYS A 39 -6.79 -0.84 -12.45
C LYS A 39 -8.24 -1.11 -12.10
N GLY A 40 -8.65 -0.82 -10.86
CA GLY A 40 -10.02 -0.97 -10.38
C GLY A 40 -10.99 0.13 -10.85
N GLY A 41 -10.57 1.03 -11.74
CA GLY A 41 -11.40 2.12 -12.25
C GLY A 41 -11.00 3.52 -11.77
N ILE A 42 -9.74 3.71 -11.34
CA ILE A 42 -9.24 4.99 -10.80
C ILE A 42 -10.07 5.40 -9.57
N ASN A 43 -10.12 4.52 -8.57
CA ASN A 43 -10.89 4.77 -7.35
C ASN A 43 -10.05 5.58 -6.36
N LEU A 44 -10.46 6.84 -6.16
CA LEU A 44 -9.89 7.72 -5.16
C LEU A 44 -10.43 7.36 -3.78
N ALA A 45 -9.53 7.15 -2.82
CA ALA A 45 -9.92 7.09 -1.42
C ALA A 45 -10.56 8.42 -0.98
N ALA A 46 -11.58 8.33 -0.12
CA ALA A 46 -12.13 9.51 0.54
C ALA A 46 -11.02 10.24 1.32
N PRO A 47 -11.06 11.59 1.42
CA PRO A 47 -10.05 12.35 2.15
C PRO A 47 -9.85 11.82 3.56
N GLY A 48 -8.59 11.59 3.96
CA GLY A 48 -8.22 11.13 5.29
C GLY A 48 -8.43 9.63 5.56
N PHE A 49 -9.26 8.93 4.77
CA PHE A 49 -9.54 7.49 4.95
C PHE A 49 -8.25 6.66 4.96
N LEU A 50 -7.46 6.75 3.89
CA LEU A 50 -6.31 5.88 3.72
C LEU A 50 -5.22 6.16 4.76
N LYS A 51 -4.99 7.43 5.09
CA LYS A 51 -4.10 7.82 6.20
C LYS A 51 -4.56 7.23 7.53
N GLY A 52 -5.86 7.26 7.80
CA GLY A 52 -6.45 6.66 9.00
C GLY A 52 -6.27 5.15 9.06
N VAL A 53 -6.46 4.45 7.93
CA VAL A 53 -6.25 3.00 7.82
C VAL A 53 -4.79 2.66 8.09
N VAL A 54 -3.85 3.33 7.42
CA VAL A 54 -2.41 3.08 7.59
C VAL A 54 -1.97 3.33 9.04
N ASN A 55 -2.45 4.41 9.67
CA ASN A 55 -2.15 4.68 11.08
C ASN A 55 -2.70 3.60 12.01
N HIS A 56 -3.94 3.15 11.77
CA HIS A 56 -4.54 2.08 12.57
C HIS A 56 -3.73 0.77 12.49
N PHE A 57 -3.28 0.38 11.30
CA PHE A 57 -2.44 -0.83 11.17
C PHE A 57 -1.06 -0.66 11.80
N LYS A 58 -0.48 0.54 11.78
CA LYS A 58 0.76 0.84 12.53
C LYS A 58 0.58 0.73 14.04
N GLU A 59 -0.55 1.18 14.59
CA GLU A 59 -0.87 1.00 16.02
C GLU A 59 -0.92 -0.49 16.41
N LEU A 60 -1.35 -1.35 15.49
CA LEU A 60 -1.38 -2.80 15.67
C LEU A 60 -0.02 -3.48 15.49
N LYS A 61 1.04 -2.70 15.20
CA LYS A 61 2.38 -3.18 14.84
C LYS A 61 2.41 -4.02 13.55
N ALA A 62 1.42 -3.83 12.67
CA ALA A 62 1.38 -4.47 11.36
C ALA A 62 2.34 -3.77 10.39
N VAL A 63 2.91 -4.54 9.47
CA VAL A 63 3.72 -4.01 8.37
C VAL A 63 2.81 -3.43 7.29
N THR A 64 3.10 -2.21 6.82
CA THR A 64 2.30 -1.55 5.78
C THR A 64 3.03 -1.56 4.44
N ILE A 65 2.38 -2.09 3.40
CA ILE A 65 2.89 -2.21 2.02
C ILE A 65 2.02 -1.37 1.10
N CYS A 66 2.61 -0.32 0.51
CA CYS A 66 1.95 0.50 -0.52
C CYS A 66 2.34 0.01 -1.92
N ASP A 67 1.38 -0.43 -2.70
CA ASP A 67 1.59 -0.79 -4.09
C ASP A 67 1.63 0.46 -4.97
N GLU A 68 2.85 0.86 -5.33
CA GLU A 68 3.14 2.01 -6.18
C GLU A 68 3.34 1.61 -7.65
N SER A 69 3.00 0.37 -8.03
CA SER A 69 3.20 -0.13 -9.41
C SER A 69 2.47 0.71 -10.47
N SER A 70 1.38 1.37 -10.10
CA SER A 70 0.59 2.23 -11.00
C SER A 70 0.73 3.72 -10.68
N THR A 71 1.17 4.10 -9.48
CA THR A 71 1.11 5.48 -8.97
C THR A 71 2.48 6.10 -8.71
N GLY A 72 3.52 5.28 -8.54
CA GLY A 72 4.87 5.73 -8.27
C GLY A 72 5.53 6.42 -9.45
N LEU A 73 6.76 6.87 -9.22
CA LEU A 73 7.63 7.49 -10.23
C LEU A 73 6.97 8.66 -10.98
N GLY A 74 6.20 9.48 -10.25
CA GLY A 74 5.65 10.74 -10.76
C GLY A 74 4.33 10.64 -11.49
N ARG A 75 3.67 9.46 -11.56
CA ARG A 75 2.36 9.33 -12.21
C ARG A 75 1.29 10.24 -11.61
N ILE A 76 1.37 10.51 -10.30
CA ILE A 76 0.46 11.39 -9.57
C ILE A 76 0.66 12.89 -9.92
N GLY A 77 1.79 13.24 -10.53
CA GLY A 77 2.11 14.61 -10.94
C GLY A 77 2.70 15.45 -9.81
N LYS A 78 1.87 15.90 -8.86
CA LYS A 78 2.31 16.82 -7.79
C LYS A 78 3.33 16.22 -6.82
N GLU A 79 3.30 14.90 -6.67
CA GLU A 79 4.19 14.13 -5.82
C GLU A 79 4.80 12.99 -6.63
N SER A 80 6.04 12.60 -6.30
CA SER A 80 6.69 11.46 -6.94
C SER A 80 6.06 10.11 -6.57
N TRP A 81 5.29 10.06 -5.48
CA TRP A 81 4.73 8.83 -4.90
C TRP A 81 3.28 9.03 -4.45
N GLY A 82 2.44 8.01 -4.62
CA GLY A 82 1.04 8.03 -4.19
C GLY A 82 0.86 8.11 -2.68
N PHE A 83 1.69 7.41 -1.89
CA PHE A 83 1.62 7.49 -0.42
C PHE A 83 1.86 8.92 0.10
N LYS A 84 2.75 9.69 -0.54
CA LYS A 84 3.01 11.09 -0.18
C LYS A 84 1.78 11.95 -0.47
N TRP A 85 1.19 11.76 -1.65
CA TRP A 85 -0.03 12.45 -2.02
C TRP A 85 -1.20 12.14 -1.06
N GLN A 86 -1.22 10.92 -0.50
CA GLN A 86 -2.16 10.49 0.53
C GLN A 86 -1.71 10.81 1.98
N ASN A 87 -0.66 11.61 2.15
CA ASN A 87 -0.16 12.13 3.44
C ASN A 87 0.16 11.06 4.51
N HIS A 88 0.76 9.95 4.11
CA HIS A 88 1.28 8.92 5.02
C HIS A 88 2.58 8.30 4.48
N ILE A 89 3.29 7.52 5.30
CA ILE A 89 4.54 6.85 4.91
C ILE A 89 4.41 5.34 5.22
N PRO A 90 4.45 4.44 4.23
CA PRO A 90 4.41 2.99 4.48
C PRO A 90 5.74 2.46 5.04
N ASP A 91 5.80 1.16 5.30
CA ASP A 91 7.03 0.45 5.67
C ASP A 91 7.71 -0.19 4.45
N ILE A 92 6.92 -0.60 3.46
CA ILE A 92 7.35 -1.18 2.20
C ILE A 92 6.60 -0.50 1.05
N ILE A 93 7.28 -0.30 -0.08
CA ILE A 93 6.62 -0.01 -1.36
C ILE A 93 7.01 -1.02 -2.42
N THR A 94 6.06 -1.38 -3.29
CA THR A 94 6.33 -2.15 -4.51
C THR A 94 6.29 -1.22 -5.71
N ILE A 95 7.28 -1.36 -6.60
CA ILE A 95 7.41 -0.55 -7.81
C ILE A 95 7.58 -1.50 -8.99
N GLY A 96 6.90 -1.20 -10.10
CA GLY A 96 7.01 -1.93 -11.35
C GLY A 96 6.75 -0.96 -12.50
N SER A 97 6.02 -1.39 -13.52
CA SER A 97 5.51 -0.59 -14.64
C SER A 97 6.48 0.49 -15.14
N ALA A 98 6.36 1.73 -14.65
CA ALA A 98 7.21 2.86 -15.03
C ALA A 98 8.70 2.64 -14.75
N LEU A 99 9.05 1.80 -13.77
CA LEU A 99 10.44 1.45 -13.44
C LEU A 99 11.13 0.73 -14.59
N GLY A 100 10.42 -0.20 -15.23
CA GLY A 100 10.96 -0.97 -16.35
C GLY A 100 10.83 -0.27 -17.70
N ASN A 101 9.95 0.73 -17.81
CA ASN A 101 9.68 1.48 -19.04
C ASN A 101 9.58 0.57 -20.30
N GLY A 102 8.79 -0.50 -20.20
CA GLY A 102 8.63 -1.52 -21.25
C GLY A 102 9.50 -2.76 -21.07
N SER A 103 10.49 -2.73 -20.19
CA SER A 103 11.27 -3.90 -19.77
C SER A 103 10.67 -4.56 -18.53
N SER A 104 10.89 -5.87 -18.36
CA SER A 104 10.50 -6.62 -17.16
C SER A 104 11.40 -6.25 -15.98
N LEU A 105 11.00 -5.22 -15.21
CA LEU A 105 11.70 -4.78 -14.02
C LEU A 105 10.71 -4.38 -12.92
N ALA A 106 10.97 -4.88 -11.71
CA ALA A 106 10.25 -4.52 -10.50
C ALA A 106 11.23 -4.36 -9.34
N ALA A 107 10.84 -3.60 -8.33
CA ALA A 107 11.61 -3.39 -7.12
C ALA A 107 10.70 -3.37 -5.90
N VAL A 108 11.23 -3.82 -4.77
CA VAL A 108 10.65 -3.63 -3.44
C VAL A 108 11.60 -2.70 -2.69
N VAL A 109 11.07 -1.60 -2.15
CA VAL A 109 11.83 -0.68 -1.30
C VAL A 109 11.26 -0.77 0.09
N THR A 110 12.11 -1.00 1.08
CA THR A 110 11.70 -1.16 2.48
C THR A 110 12.67 -0.44 3.42
N ARG A 111 12.22 -0.21 4.66
CA ARG A 111 13.07 0.33 5.70
C ARG A 111 14.18 -0.63 6.09
N LYS A 112 15.30 -0.08 6.57
CA LYS A 112 16.50 -0.84 6.89
C LYS A 112 16.26 -1.92 7.95
N GLU A 113 15.43 -1.62 8.95
CA GLU A 113 15.05 -2.55 10.01
C GLU A 113 14.32 -3.78 9.47
N ILE A 114 13.44 -3.62 8.47
CA ILE A 114 12.74 -4.74 7.82
C ILE A 114 13.71 -5.52 6.93
N ALA A 115 14.55 -4.82 6.15
CA ALA A 115 15.56 -5.49 5.34
C ALA A 115 16.53 -6.34 6.20
N SER A 116 16.86 -5.87 7.41
CA SER A 116 17.83 -6.52 8.29
C SER A 116 17.42 -7.89 8.83
N VAL A 117 16.11 -8.19 8.86
CA VAL A 117 15.61 -9.50 9.34
C VAL A 117 15.51 -10.54 8.22
N VAL A 118 15.67 -10.13 6.95
CA VAL A 118 15.65 -11.03 5.80
C VAL A 118 17.00 -11.76 5.72
N LYS A 119 17.01 -13.03 6.13
CA LYS A 119 18.23 -13.87 6.17
C LYS A 119 18.65 -14.43 4.81
N HIS A 120 17.70 -14.58 3.88
CA HIS A 120 17.93 -15.16 2.56
C HIS A 120 17.37 -14.23 1.49
N THR A 121 18.18 -13.93 0.48
CA THR A 121 17.83 -13.01 -0.62
C THR A 121 17.29 -13.74 -1.85
N TRP A 122 16.76 -14.95 -1.69
CA TRP A 122 16.12 -15.66 -2.81
C TRP A 122 14.79 -14.98 -3.13
N PHE A 123 14.73 -14.35 -4.29
CA PHE A 123 13.53 -13.70 -4.82
C PHE A 123 13.19 -14.31 -6.18
N ASN A 124 11.99 -14.85 -6.35
CA ASN A 124 11.51 -15.33 -7.65
C ASN A 124 10.07 -14.88 -7.91
N THR A 125 9.70 -14.83 -9.19
CA THR A 125 8.40 -14.35 -9.68
C THR A 125 7.21 -15.16 -9.16
N PHE A 126 7.43 -16.41 -8.71
CA PHE A 126 6.37 -17.31 -8.25
C PHE A 126 6.26 -17.42 -6.72
N ALA A 127 7.03 -16.62 -5.97
CA ALA A 127 7.15 -16.78 -4.52
C ALA A 127 7.46 -18.22 -4.07
N ALA A 128 8.06 -19.04 -4.93
CA ALA A 128 8.45 -20.41 -4.59
C ALA A 128 9.58 -20.34 -3.56
N GLY A 129 9.31 -20.74 -2.32
CA GLY A 129 10.31 -20.78 -1.27
C GLY A 129 11.43 -21.78 -1.59
N HIS A 130 12.55 -21.64 -0.90
CA HIS A 130 13.54 -22.70 -0.73
C HIS A 130 12.82 -24.03 -0.39
N MET A 131 13.04 -25.08 -1.18
CA MET A 131 13.16 -26.42 -0.58
C MET A 131 14.47 -26.48 0.21
#